data_AF-A0A1H0RQD6-F1
#
_entry.id   AF-A0A1H0RQD6-F1
#
_cell.length_a   1.000
_cell.length_b   1.000
_cell.length_c   1.000
_cell.angle_alpha   90.00
_cell.angle_beta   90.00
_cell.angle_gamma   90.00
#
_symmetry.space_group_name_H-M   'P 1'
#
loop_
_entity.id
_entity.type
_entity.pdbx_description
1 polymer ?
#
loop_
_entity_poly.entity_id
_entity_poly.type
_entity_poly.pdbx_seq_one_letter_code
_entity_poly.pdbx_strand_id
1 'polypeptide(L)'
;MPVAAVGFVVSLFLKQVPLRDSARLGSTDMGDGFASPHDANAQRVLEASVGKIIGGLGADTARRIIADSDTRLDVAGAWAVFQVELLTRLVGHADLGMIAARRRMPPEVLLPVFDRMVDEGYLTRDGSFLSHTAAGAREADIIGKAWGGWLEQRVHDDIGSPPGTDLRAAVHTIAKRLLIEDLTEGLPSRTKEPELSASH
;
A
#
# COMPACT_ATOMS: atom_id res chain seq x y z
N MET A 1 -7.71 24.99 -31.84
CA MET A 1 -7.30 23.64 -31.40
C MET A 1 -5.79 23.61 -31.18
N PRO A 2 -5.29 23.93 -29.97
CA PRO A 2 -3.85 24.01 -29.68
C PRO A 2 -3.31 22.71 -29.06
N VAL A 3 -3.71 21.55 -29.57
CA VAL A 3 -3.24 20.24 -29.06
C VAL A 3 -2.04 19.72 -29.87
N ALA A 4 -1.91 20.13 -31.14
CA ALA A 4 -0.82 19.70 -32.02
C ALA A 4 0.55 20.31 -31.63
N ALA A 5 0.57 21.48 -31.00
CA ALA A 5 1.82 22.15 -30.62
C ALA A 5 2.54 21.44 -29.45
N VAL A 6 1.79 20.79 -28.55
CA VAL A 6 2.34 20.13 -27.37
C VAL A 6 3.02 18.81 -27.73
N GLY A 7 2.46 18.05 -28.69
CA GLY A 7 3.08 16.81 -29.17
C GLY A 7 4.46 17.04 -29.82
N PHE A 8 4.63 18.16 -30.51
CA PHE A 8 5.90 18.53 -31.14
C PHE A 8 7.01 18.81 -30.10
N VAL A 9 6.67 19.48 -28.99
CA VAL A 9 7.63 19.78 -27.91
C VAL A 9 8.07 18.50 -27.18
N VAL A 10 7.19 17.51 -27.02
CA VAL A 10 7.54 16.23 -26.39
C VAL A 10 8.46 15.39 -27.28
N SER A 11 8.30 15.44 -28.61
CA SER A 11 9.17 14.69 -29.54
C SER A 11 10.63 15.15 -29.54
N LEU A 12 10.89 16.43 -29.23
CA LEU A 12 12.25 17.00 -29.20
C LEU A 12 13.08 16.52 -27.99
N PHE A 13 12.43 15.92 -26.98
CA PHE A 13 13.10 15.38 -25.78
C PHE A 13 13.12 13.84 -25.72
N LEU A 14 12.64 13.15 -26.75
CA LEU A 14 12.84 11.70 -26.86
C LEU A 14 14.28 11.42 -27.30
N LYS A 15 15.10 11.12 -26.30
CA LYS A 15 16.50 10.69 -26.42
C LYS A 15 16.60 9.52 -27.39
N GLN A 16 17.17 9.76 -28.57
CA GLN A 16 17.42 8.74 -29.58
C GLN A 16 18.39 7.69 -29.03
N VAL A 17 17.89 6.49 -28.77
CA VAL A 17 18.72 5.34 -28.39
C VAL A 17 19.16 4.65 -29.68
N PRO A 18 20.48 4.57 -29.98
CA PRO A 18 20.95 3.91 -31.18
C PRO A 18 20.66 2.41 -31.08
N LEU A 19 19.87 1.91 -32.04
CA LEU A 19 19.69 0.48 -32.29
C LEU A 19 21.04 -0.08 -32.74
N ARG A 20 21.82 -0.58 -31.79
CA ARG A 20 23.05 -1.32 -32.08
C ARG A 20 22.70 -2.79 -32.15
N ASP A 21 22.81 -3.32 -33.36
CA ASP A 21 22.82 -4.75 -33.64
C ASP A 21 23.67 -5.51 -32.62
N SER A 22 23.09 -6.56 -32.06
CA SER A 22 23.83 -7.66 -31.45
C SER A 22 23.12 -8.97 -31.78
N ALA A 23 22.99 -9.22 -33.08
CA ALA A 23 22.95 -10.59 -33.57
C ALA A 23 24.36 -11.18 -33.45
N ARG A 24 24.61 -12.00 -32.41
CA ARG A 24 25.57 -13.12 -32.44
C ARG A 24 25.42 -14.01 -31.21
N LEU A 25 24.83 -15.18 -31.46
CA LEU A 25 25.26 -16.52 -31.04
C LEU A 25 25.75 -16.76 -29.60
N GLY A 26 25.01 -17.59 -28.87
CA GLY A 26 25.48 -18.30 -27.68
C GLY A 26 24.38 -19.18 -27.08
N SER A 27 24.21 -20.39 -27.61
CA SER A 27 23.35 -21.44 -27.07
C SER A 27 23.91 -22.01 -25.76
N THR A 28 23.18 -21.86 -24.66
CA THR A 28 23.06 -22.69 -23.43
C THR A 28 22.39 -21.76 -22.40
N ASP A 29 21.28 -22.04 -21.74
CA ASP A 29 20.80 -23.33 -21.25
C ASP A 29 19.27 -23.27 -21.09
N MET A 30 18.67 -24.43 -21.19
CA MET A 30 17.26 -24.71 -21.14
C MET A 30 16.80 -24.74 -19.68
N GLY A 31 15.88 -23.87 -19.24
CA GLY A 31 15.17 -24.11 -17.97
C GLY A 31 14.76 -22.89 -17.15
N ASP A 32 13.81 -22.09 -17.63
CA ASP A 32 13.03 -21.17 -16.77
C ASP A 32 11.51 -21.18 -17.10
N GLY A 33 11.08 -22.13 -17.94
CA GLY A 33 9.71 -22.20 -18.46
C GLY A 33 8.74 -23.10 -17.67
N PHE A 34 9.18 -23.70 -16.56
CA PHE A 34 8.36 -24.64 -15.77
C PHE A 34 8.43 -24.30 -14.28
N ALA A 35 7.95 -23.11 -13.90
CA ALA A 35 7.48 -22.94 -12.54
C ALA A 35 6.43 -24.04 -12.26
N SER A 36 6.63 -24.81 -11.20
CA SER A 36 5.78 -25.96 -10.89
C SER A 36 4.34 -25.45 -10.68
N PRO A 37 3.28 -26.16 -11.12
CA PRO A 37 1.89 -25.79 -10.82
C PRO A 37 1.64 -25.57 -9.32
N HIS A 38 2.49 -26.16 -8.48
CA HIS A 38 2.51 -25.96 -7.03
C HIS A 38 2.84 -24.51 -6.63
N ASP A 39 3.76 -23.83 -7.31
CA ASP A 39 4.24 -22.49 -6.96
C ASP A 39 3.21 -21.41 -7.34
N ALA A 40 2.63 -21.51 -8.54
CA ALA A 40 1.54 -20.62 -8.95
C ALA A 40 0.29 -20.79 -8.08
N ASN A 41 0.05 -21.99 -7.54
CA ASN A 41 -1.03 -22.25 -6.61
C ASN A 41 -0.71 -21.70 -5.21
N ALA A 42 0.51 -21.92 -4.70
CA ALA A 42 0.98 -21.39 -3.42
C ALA A 42 0.94 -19.85 -3.39
N GLN A 43 1.35 -19.19 -4.49
CA GLN A 43 1.28 -17.75 -4.64
C GLN A 43 -0.17 -17.23 -4.60
N ARG A 44 -1.11 -17.88 -5.30
CA ARG A 44 -2.54 -17.49 -5.24
C ARG A 44 -3.15 -17.70 -3.86
N VAL A 45 -2.78 -18.78 -3.17
CA VAL A 45 -3.22 -19.04 -1.79
C VAL A 45 -2.68 -17.97 -0.84
N LEU A 46 -1.42 -17.58 -0.99
CA LEU A 46 -0.82 -16.48 -0.23
C LEU A 46 -1.53 -15.15 -0.51
N GLU A 47 -1.78 -14.83 -1.78
CA GLU A 47 -2.51 -13.61 -2.18
C GLU A 47 -3.92 -13.54 -1.61
N ALA A 48 -4.67 -14.65 -1.69
CA ALA A 48 -6.01 -14.75 -1.11
C ALA A 48 -5.99 -14.60 0.42
N SER A 49 -4.99 -15.20 1.09
CA SER A 49 -4.85 -15.13 2.55
C SER A 49 -4.50 -13.72 3.00
N VAL A 50 -3.52 -13.07 2.35
CA VAL A 50 -3.16 -11.67 2.61
C VAL A 50 -4.35 -10.75 2.34
N GLY A 51 -5.05 -10.91 1.21
CA GLY A 51 -6.25 -10.13 0.90
C GLY A 51 -7.37 -10.30 1.92
N LYS A 52 -7.60 -11.51 2.41
CA LYS A 52 -8.56 -11.81 3.48
C LYS A 52 -8.16 -11.16 4.81
N ILE A 53 -6.89 -11.24 5.19
CA ILE A 53 -6.37 -10.64 6.43
C ILE A 53 -6.49 -9.11 6.37
N ILE A 54 -6.10 -8.49 5.25
CA ILE A 54 -6.21 -7.04 5.04
C ILE A 54 -7.67 -6.58 4.98
N GLY A 55 -8.53 -7.31 4.26
CA GLY A 55 -9.96 -6.98 4.16
C GLY A 55 -10.75 -7.20 5.46
N GLY A 56 -10.24 -8.05 6.37
CA GLY A 56 -10.83 -8.32 7.68
C GLY A 56 -10.24 -7.51 8.84
N LEU A 57 -9.30 -6.60 8.57
CA LEU A 57 -8.65 -5.77 9.59
C LEU A 57 -9.66 -4.82 10.26
N GLY A 58 -10.05 -5.15 11.49
CA GLY A 58 -10.87 -4.29 12.34
C GLY A 58 -10.07 -3.23 13.08
N ALA A 59 -10.76 -2.19 13.55
CA ALA A 59 -10.17 -1.08 14.31
C ALA A 59 -9.44 -1.52 15.60
N ASP A 60 -9.84 -2.64 16.22
CA ASP A 60 -9.20 -3.15 17.44
C ASP A 60 -7.85 -3.79 17.16
N THR A 61 -7.70 -4.46 16.01
CA THR A 61 -6.41 -5.02 15.60
C THR A 61 -5.41 -3.91 15.29
N ALA A 62 -5.83 -2.88 14.55
CA ALA A 62 -4.99 -1.71 14.30
C ALA A 62 -4.57 -1.01 15.60
N ARG A 63 -5.49 -0.88 16.57
CA ARG A 63 -5.19 -0.35 17.90
C ARG A 63 -4.14 -1.17 18.65
N ARG A 64 -4.24 -2.50 18.64
CA ARG A 64 -3.24 -3.37 19.27
C ARG A 64 -1.87 -3.25 18.62
N ILE A 65 -1.80 -3.28 17.29
CA ILE A 65 -0.52 -3.13 16.56
C ILE A 65 0.18 -1.83 16.95
N ILE A 66 -0.57 -0.73 17.07
CA ILE A 66 -0.02 0.56 17.48
C ILE A 66 0.42 0.52 18.96
N ALA A 67 -0.41 -0.03 19.85
CA ALA A 67 -0.09 -0.14 21.27
C ALA A 67 1.13 -1.02 21.56
N ASP A 68 1.34 -2.06 20.75
CA ASP A 68 2.47 -2.98 20.85
C ASP A 68 3.72 -2.45 20.13
N SER A 69 3.61 -1.32 19.43
CA SER A 69 4.74 -0.68 18.75
C SER A 69 5.45 0.33 19.66
N ASP A 70 6.74 0.55 19.41
CA ASP A 70 7.57 1.55 20.12
C ASP A 70 7.27 3.01 19.69
N THR A 71 6.10 3.27 19.10
CA THR A 71 5.72 4.62 18.66
C THR A 71 5.39 5.51 19.85
N ARG A 72 5.68 6.81 19.68
CA ARG A 72 5.29 7.83 20.66
C ARG A 72 3.91 8.41 20.40
N LEU A 73 3.29 8.03 19.29
CA LEU A 73 2.02 8.57 18.84
C LEU A 73 0.85 7.83 19.50
N ASP A 74 -0.22 8.56 19.79
CA ASP A 74 -1.49 7.92 20.08
C ASP A 74 -2.06 7.23 18.82
N VAL A 75 -3.10 6.41 18.99
CA VAL A 75 -3.70 5.63 17.89
C VAL A 75 -4.09 6.52 16.70
N ALA A 76 -4.65 7.70 16.96
CA ALA A 76 -5.12 8.61 15.92
C ALA A 76 -3.95 9.27 15.17
N GLY A 77 -2.91 9.70 15.89
CA GLY A 77 -1.69 10.27 15.31
C GLY A 77 -0.90 9.24 14.50
N ALA A 78 -0.73 8.03 15.03
CA ALA A 78 -0.09 6.92 14.34
C ALA A 78 -0.82 6.59 13.04
N TRP A 79 -2.16 6.56 13.08
CA TRP A 79 -2.97 6.39 11.88
C TRP A 79 -2.72 7.50 10.86
N ALA A 80 -2.75 8.78 11.27
CA ALA A 80 -2.58 9.93 10.38
C ALA A 80 -1.20 9.93 9.70
N VAL A 81 -0.13 9.75 10.49
CA VAL A 81 1.25 9.64 10.01
C VAL A 81 1.38 8.46 9.02
N PHE A 82 0.79 7.32 9.33
CA PHE A 82 0.84 6.16 8.44
C PHE A 82 0.04 6.37 7.13
N GLN A 83 -1.09 7.12 7.16
CA GLN A 83 -1.80 7.47 5.91
C GLN A 83 -0.93 8.32 4.97
N VAL A 84 -0.20 9.30 5.51
CA VAL A 84 0.72 10.14 4.73
C VAL A 84 1.84 9.30 4.13
N GLU A 85 2.40 8.36 4.90
CA GLU A 85 3.43 7.45 4.42
C GLU A 85 2.93 6.58 3.26
N LEU A 86 1.76 5.97 3.41
CA LEU A 86 1.17 5.11 2.39
C LEU A 86 0.93 5.87 1.08
N LEU A 87 0.28 7.04 1.14
CA LEU A 87 0.00 7.83 -0.06
C LEU A 87 1.28 8.37 -0.71
N THR A 88 2.25 8.82 0.09
CA THR A 88 3.53 9.30 -0.44
C THR A 88 4.26 8.18 -1.18
N ARG A 89 4.28 6.96 -0.65
CA ARG A 89 4.94 5.83 -1.32
C ARG A 89 4.23 5.35 -2.57
N LEU A 90 2.89 5.39 -2.57
CA LEU A 90 2.10 4.79 -3.63
C LEU A 90 1.73 5.78 -4.76
N VAL A 91 1.53 7.05 -4.42
CA VAL A 91 1.06 8.11 -5.32
C VAL A 91 2.11 9.23 -5.48
N GLY A 92 3.13 9.25 -4.64
CA GLY A 92 4.19 10.27 -4.64
C GLY A 92 3.87 11.52 -3.81
N HIS A 93 2.64 11.67 -3.36
CA HIS A 93 2.20 12.77 -2.49
C HIS A 93 1.02 12.33 -1.61
N ALA A 94 0.83 13.00 -0.48
CA ALA A 94 -0.33 12.83 0.37
C ALA A 94 -1.19 14.09 0.34
N ASP A 95 -2.45 13.94 -0.08
CA ASP A 95 -3.44 15.00 -0.09
C ASP A 95 -4.61 14.64 0.84
N LEU A 96 -5.02 15.58 1.69
CA LEU A 96 -6.08 15.35 2.67
C LEU A 96 -7.42 14.99 2.02
N GLY A 97 -7.75 15.60 0.87
CA GLY A 97 -8.96 15.30 0.12
C GLY A 97 -8.95 13.86 -0.40
N MET A 98 -7.82 13.38 -0.89
CA MET A 98 -7.65 11.98 -1.30
C MET A 98 -7.78 11.00 -0.12
N ILE A 99 -7.22 11.33 1.04
CA ILE A 99 -7.41 10.54 2.27
C ILE A 99 -8.89 10.48 2.64
N ALA A 100 -9.55 11.63 2.67
CA ALA A 100 -10.96 11.77 3.05
C ALA A 100 -11.89 10.99 2.09
N ALA A 101 -11.66 11.11 0.78
CA ALA A 101 -12.42 10.41 -0.25
C ALA A 101 -12.32 8.88 -0.09
N ARG A 102 -11.12 8.34 0.15
CA ARG A 102 -10.92 6.89 0.39
C ARG A 102 -11.63 6.40 1.63
N ARG A 103 -11.78 7.25 2.65
CA ARG A 103 -12.52 6.95 3.88
C ARG A 103 -14.00 7.28 3.80
N ARG A 104 -14.46 7.88 2.69
CA ARG A 104 -15.84 8.32 2.49
C ARG A 104 -16.33 9.25 3.60
N MET A 105 -15.45 10.16 4.01
CA MET A 105 -15.74 11.17 5.01
C MET A 105 -15.44 12.56 4.45
N PRO A 106 -16.13 13.62 4.90
CA PRO A 106 -15.71 14.99 4.63
C PRO A 106 -14.30 15.23 5.19
N PRO A 107 -13.42 15.95 4.48
CA PRO A 107 -12.06 16.24 4.94
C PRO A 107 -12.05 17.00 6.27
N GLU A 108 -13.08 17.79 6.57
CA GLU A 108 -13.23 18.57 7.81
C GLU A 108 -13.27 17.68 9.05
N VAL A 109 -13.75 16.45 8.92
CA VAL A 109 -13.77 15.46 10.02
C VAL A 109 -12.36 14.96 10.34
N LEU A 110 -11.47 14.94 9.35
CA LEU A 110 -10.10 14.47 9.48
C LEU A 110 -9.11 15.58 9.85
N LEU A 111 -9.42 16.84 9.49
CA LEU A 111 -8.57 17.99 9.77
C LEU A 111 -7.98 18.01 11.19
N PRO A 112 -8.76 17.78 12.28
CA PRO A 112 -8.23 17.93 13.63
C PRO A 112 -7.04 17.03 13.96
N VAL A 113 -7.01 15.79 13.45
CA VAL A 113 -5.89 14.89 13.71
C VAL A 113 -4.66 15.28 12.90
N PHE A 114 -4.84 15.73 11.66
CA PHE A 114 -3.72 16.15 10.82
C PHE A 114 -3.14 17.49 11.29
N ASP A 115 -3.97 18.45 11.67
CA ASP A 115 -3.51 19.73 12.22
C ASP A 115 -2.75 19.49 13.53
N ARG A 116 -3.23 18.61 14.41
CA ARG A 116 -2.48 18.23 15.61
C ARG A 116 -1.12 17.60 15.28
N MET A 117 -1.03 16.73 14.27
CA MET A 117 0.25 16.14 13.86
C MET A 117 1.20 17.15 13.21
N VAL A 118 0.67 18.23 12.63
CA VAL A 118 1.48 19.37 12.18
C VAL A 118 1.98 20.16 13.39
N ASP A 119 1.10 20.49 14.33
CA ASP A 119 1.42 21.26 15.54
C ASP A 119 2.45 20.54 16.43
N GLU A 120 2.35 19.22 16.54
CA GLU A 120 3.30 18.38 17.29
C GLU A 120 4.61 18.12 16.50
N GLY A 121 4.70 18.58 15.25
CA GLY A 121 5.93 18.53 14.46
C GLY A 121 6.22 17.19 13.79
N TYR A 122 5.21 16.33 13.61
CA TYR A 122 5.33 15.08 12.85
C TYR A 122 5.07 15.27 11.36
N LEU A 123 4.17 16.18 11.01
CA LEU A 123 3.83 16.51 9.64
C LEU A 123 4.11 17.98 9.32
N THR A 124 4.28 18.28 8.04
CA THR A 124 4.16 19.63 7.48
C THR A 124 2.96 19.66 6.55
N ARG A 125 2.39 20.86 6.38
CA ARG A 125 1.22 21.07 5.53
C ARG A 125 1.42 22.28 4.62
N ASP A 126 1.15 22.09 3.34
CA ASP A 126 1.07 23.14 2.33
C ASP A 126 -0.29 23.02 1.62
N GLY A 127 -1.23 23.91 1.97
CA GLY A 127 -2.62 23.80 1.52
C GLY A 127 -3.28 22.49 1.98
N SER A 128 -3.63 21.61 1.04
CA SER A 128 -4.19 20.28 1.32
C SER A 128 -3.13 19.16 1.31
N PHE A 129 -1.89 19.47 0.91
CA PHE A 129 -0.81 18.50 0.85
C PHE A 129 -0.13 18.36 2.21
N LEU A 130 0.17 17.11 2.57
CA LEU A 130 0.82 16.72 3.80
C LEU A 130 2.16 16.06 3.47
N SER A 131 3.18 16.31 4.28
CA SER A 131 4.49 15.68 4.17
C SER A 131 5.04 15.34 5.54
N HIS A 132 5.93 14.35 5.61
CA HIS A 132 6.60 14.00 6.86
C HIS A 132 7.68 15.01 7.22
N THR A 133 7.76 15.36 8.49
CA THR A 133 9.03 15.85 9.05
C THR A 133 9.99 14.68 9.26
N ALA A 134 11.23 14.97 9.66
CA ALA A 134 12.15 13.92 10.08
C ALA A 134 11.61 13.09 11.27
N ALA A 135 10.76 13.67 12.13
CA ALA A 135 10.14 12.95 13.23
C ALA A 135 9.00 12.05 12.73
N GLY A 136 8.10 12.57 11.88
CA GLY A 136 7.02 11.78 11.28
C GLY A 136 7.53 10.59 10.49
N ALA A 137 8.60 10.77 9.70
CA ALA A 137 9.21 9.68 8.94
C ALA A 137 9.75 8.55 9.84
N ARG A 138 10.30 8.88 11.02
CA ARG A 138 10.76 7.86 11.98
C ARG A 138 9.60 7.09 12.59
N GLU A 139 8.56 7.79 13.02
CA GLU A 139 7.35 7.13 13.58
C GLU A 139 6.66 6.26 12.50
N ALA A 140 6.59 6.75 11.25
CA ALA A 140 6.07 5.98 10.12
C ALA A 140 6.84 4.68 9.87
N ASP A 141 8.17 4.69 10.00
CA ASP A 141 9.01 3.50 9.89
C ASP A 141 8.76 2.51 11.04
N ILE A 142 8.66 3.00 12.28
CA ILE A 142 8.33 2.17 13.46
C ILE A 142 6.98 1.48 13.27
N ILE A 143 5.94 2.26 12.91
CA ILE A 143 4.58 1.75 12.68
C ILE A 143 4.58 0.76 11.51
N GLY A 144 5.27 1.09 10.41
CA GLY A 144 5.37 0.23 9.24
C GLY A 144 6.03 -1.12 9.54
N LYS A 145 7.07 -1.13 10.38
CA LYS A 145 7.72 -2.36 10.85
C LYS A 145 6.80 -3.21 11.72
N ALA A 146 6.12 -2.59 12.69
CA ALA A 146 5.16 -3.27 13.55
C ALA A 146 4.03 -3.91 12.73
N TRP A 147 3.49 -3.17 11.76
CA TRP A 147 2.46 -3.68 10.85
C TRP A 147 2.96 -4.82 9.97
N GLY A 148 4.17 -4.70 9.42
CA GLY A 148 4.79 -5.74 8.60
C GLY A 148 5.01 -7.03 9.40
N GLY A 149 5.55 -6.93 10.61
CA GLY A 149 5.76 -8.08 11.49
C GLY A 149 4.45 -8.73 11.93
N TRP A 150 3.43 -7.94 12.26
CA TRP A 150 2.10 -8.48 12.57
C TRP A 150 1.49 -9.23 11.37
N LEU A 151 1.58 -8.66 10.16
CA LEU A 151 1.03 -9.29 8.97
C LEU A 151 1.76 -10.59 8.64
N GLU A 152 3.10 -10.59 8.74
CA GLU A 152 3.92 -11.79 8.58
C GLU A 152 3.52 -12.88 9.56
N GLN A 153 3.42 -12.56 10.86
CA GLN A 153 2.98 -13.50 11.88
C GLN A 153 1.57 -14.04 11.59
N ARG A 154 0.63 -13.16 11.22
CA ARG A 154 -0.76 -13.56 10.98
C ARG A 154 -0.91 -14.45 9.75
N VAL A 155 -0.10 -14.22 8.71
CA VAL A 155 -0.03 -15.09 7.53
C VAL A 155 0.59 -16.44 7.90
N HIS A 156 1.68 -16.43 8.67
CA HIS A 156 2.28 -17.66 9.19
C HIS A 156 1.27 -18.49 10.01
N ASP A 157 0.47 -17.86 10.86
CA ASP A 157 -0.57 -18.54 11.64
C ASP A 157 -1.71 -19.10 10.77
N ASP A 158 -1.98 -18.51 9.60
CA ASP A 158 -3.10 -18.90 8.72
C ASP A 158 -2.72 -20.05 7.77
N ILE A 159 -1.53 -19.99 7.17
CA ILE A 159 -1.09 -20.92 6.11
C ILE A 159 0.27 -21.59 6.36
N GLY A 160 0.95 -21.28 7.47
CA GLY A 160 2.29 -21.74 7.79
C GLY A 160 3.41 -21.00 7.03
N SER A 161 4.61 -21.59 7.02
CA SER A 161 5.73 -21.15 6.18
C SER A 161 5.94 -22.11 5.02
N PRO A 162 5.54 -21.76 3.78
CA PRO A 162 5.83 -22.58 2.61
C PRO A 162 7.35 -22.80 2.46
N PRO A 163 7.81 -24.04 2.27
CA PRO A 163 9.24 -24.32 2.13
C PRO A 163 9.82 -23.62 0.88
N GLY A 164 11.00 -23.02 1.03
CA GLY A 164 11.72 -22.36 -0.08
C GLY A 164 11.25 -20.95 -0.45
N THR A 165 10.28 -20.38 0.27
CA THR A 165 9.81 -19.00 0.03
C THR A 165 10.30 -18.07 1.14
N ASP A 166 10.86 -16.92 0.77
CA ASP A 166 10.97 -15.78 1.69
C ASP A 166 9.56 -15.21 1.92
N LEU A 167 8.84 -15.80 2.89
CA LEU A 167 7.47 -15.45 3.23
C LEU A 167 7.32 -13.94 3.48
N ARG A 168 8.31 -13.34 4.14
CA ARG A 168 8.35 -11.92 4.44
C ARG A 168 8.39 -11.07 3.17
N ALA A 169 9.30 -11.39 2.24
CA ALA A 169 9.39 -10.68 0.96
C ALA A 169 8.12 -10.86 0.10
N ALA A 170 7.55 -12.07 0.10
CA ALA A 170 6.33 -12.39 -0.66
C ALA A 170 5.11 -11.63 -0.11
N VAL A 171 4.89 -11.67 1.20
CA VAL A 171 3.82 -10.91 1.88
C VAL A 171 3.96 -9.41 1.63
N HIS A 172 5.18 -8.87 1.74
CA HIS A 172 5.40 -7.44 1.52
C HIS A 172 5.11 -7.01 0.08
N THR A 173 5.46 -7.85 -0.89
CA THR A 173 5.19 -7.61 -2.32
C THR A 173 3.70 -7.63 -2.62
N ILE A 174 2.97 -8.62 -2.08
CA ILE A 174 1.52 -8.75 -2.25
C ILE A 174 0.79 -7.60 -1.58
N ALA A 175 1.16 -7.26 -0.34
CA ALA A 175 0.55 -6.14 0.39
C ALA A 175 0.69 -4.82 -0.38
N LYS A 176 1.89 -4.54 -0.94
CA LYS A 176 2.09 -3.38 -1.81
C LYS A 176 1.20 -3.42 -3.04
N ARG A 177 1.11 -4.56 -3.73
CA ARG A 177 0.29 -4.69 -4.94
C ARG A 177 -1.19 -4.44 -4.65
N LEU A 178 -1.73 -5.07 -3.61
CA LEU A 178 -3.12 -4.88 -3.17
C LEU A 178 -3.42 -3.42 -2.79
N LEU A 179 -2.46 -2.72 -2.18
CA LEU A 179 -2.61 -1.29 -1.87
C LEU A 179 -2.62 -0.40 -3.13
N ILE A 180 -1.89 -0.77 -4.19
CA ILE A 180 -1.91 -0.09 -5.50
C ILE A 180 -3.21 -0.38 -6.25
N GLU A 181 -3.67 -1.63 -6.22
CA GLU A 181 -4.96 -2.03 -6.81
C GLU A 181 -6.11 -1.27 -6.13
N ASP A 182 -6.12 -1.18 -4.78
CA ASP A 182 -7.09 -0.38 -4.03
C ASP A 182 -7.07 1.12 -4.39
N LEU A 183 -5.89 1.67 -4.68
CA LEU A 183 -5.74 3.05 -5.16
C LEU A 183 -6.31 3.26 -6.56
N THR A 184 -6.20 2.25 -7.41
CA THR A 184 -6.63 2.33 -8.81
C THR A 184 -8.14 2.07 -8.94
N GLU A 185 -8.69 1.22 -8.07
CA GLU A 185 -10.08 0.76 -8.16
C GLU A 185 -11.08 1.54 -7.30
N GLY A 186 -10.62 2.40 -6.36
CA GLY A 186 -11.50 3.32 -5.62
C GLY A 186 -12.76 2.63 -5.07
N LEU A 187 -12.58 1.67 -4.15
CA LEU A 187 -13.56 0.71 -3.63
C LEU A 187 -15.06 0.95 -3.99
N PRO A 188 -15.71 0.03 -4.71
CA PRO A 188 -17.15 -0.14 -4.60
C PRO A 188 -17.52 -0.57 -3.18
N SER A 189 -18.57 0.04 -2.64
CA SER A 189 -19.13 -0.32 -1.33
C SER A 189 -19.54 -1.77 -1.36
N ARG A 190 -18.89 -2.64 -0.58
CA ARG A 190 -19.53 -3.90 -0.21
C ARG A 190 -20.65 -3.56 0.78
N THR A 191 -21.83 -3.27 0.23
CA THR A 191 -23.08 -3.28 0.99
C THR A 191 -23.15 -4.65 1.66
N LYS A 192 -23.10 -4.69 2.99
CA LYS A 192 -23.59 -5.85 3.73
C LYS A 192 -25.07 -5.96 3.37
N GLU A 193 -25.41 -6.93 2.53
CA GLU A 193 -26.78 -7.35 2.33
C GLU A 193 -27.33 -7.74 3.71
N PRO A 194 -28.45 -7.15 4.17
CA PRO A 194 -29.05 -7.58 5.41
C PRO A 194 -29.54 -9.01 5.20
N GLU A 195 -29.04 -9.94 6.02
CA GLU A 195 -29.66 -11.25 6.17
C GLU A 195 -31.13 -11.03 6.53
N LEU A 196 -32.00 -11.26 5.56
CA LEU A 196 -33.43 -11.32 5.75
C LEU A 196 -33.70 -12.48 6.70
N SER A 197 -33.89 -12.14 7.96
CA SER A 197 -34.42 -13.01 9.00
C SER A 197 -35.78 -13.51 8.53
N ALA A 198 -35.82 -14.70 7.92
CA ALA A 198 -37.04 -15.44 7.69
C ALA A 198 -37.53 -15.98 9.04
N SER A 199 -38.30 -15.16 9.75
CA SER A 199 -39.26 -15.65 10.73
C SER A 199 -40.58 -15.87 10.00
N HIS A 200 -40.97 -17.14 9.83
CA HIS A 200 -42.36 -17.61 9.96
C HIS A 200 -42.40 -19.13 10.02
#